data_AF-A0A3D5L2B8-F1
#
_entry.id   AF-A0A3D5L2B8-F1
#
_cell.length_a   1.000
_cell.length_b   1.000
_cell.length_c   1.000
_cell.angle_alpha   90.00
_cell.angle_beta   90.00
_cell.angle_gamma   90.00
#
_symmetry.space_group_name_H-M   'P 1'
#
loop_
_entity.id
_entity.type
_entity.pdbx_description
1 polymer ?
#
loop_
_entity_poly.entity_id
_entity_poly.type
_entity_poly.pdbx_seq_one_letter_code
_entity_poly.pdbx_strand_id
1 'polypeptide(L)'
;ITGESGIGKSEAALELIKRGHRLVSDDVVEIRKVSEETLVGTAPDITKHFIELRGIGIIDVKTLFGVASVRDTQNIDLVIQLEEWDKDKEYDRLGLEEEYTEYLGNRVVCHRIPIRPGRNLAIICEAAAINHRQKEMGYNAAQELYNRVQKALANKHEEEED
;
A
#
# COMPACT_ATOMS: atom_id res chain seq x y z
N ILE A 1 -5.72 2.72 -1.05
CA ILE A 1 -5.72 2.10 0.30
C ILE A 1 -7.17 1.77 0.64
N THR A 2 -7.47 0.53 1.02
CA THR A 2 -8.81 0.04 1.37
C THR A 2 -8.78 -0.51 2.79
N GLY A 3 -9.95 -0.77 3.37
CA GLY A 3 -10.09 -1.27 4.75
C GLY A 3 -11.35 -0.72 5.42
N GLU A 4 -11.70 -1.26 6.58
CA GLU A 4 -12.92 -0.89 7.29
C GLU A 4 -12.94 0.60 7.71
N SER A 5 -14.14 1.11 7.97
CA SER A 5 -14.32 2.50 8.42
C SER A 5 -13.69 2.69 9.81
N GLY A 6 -12.88 3.74 9.97
CA GLY A 6 -12.18 4.02 11.24
C GLY A 6 -10.85 3.28 11.44
N ILE A 7 -10.39 2.48 10.47
CA ILE A 7 -9.09 1.77 10.57
C ILE A 7 -7.85 2.69 10.43
N GLY A 8 -8.04 3.97 10.12
CA GLY A 8 -6.96 4.95 10.00
C GLY A 8 -6.54 5.31 8.55
N LYS A 9 -7.40 5.10 7.55
CA LYS A 9 -7.07 5.36 6.13
C LYS A 9 -6.75 6.83 5.87
N SER A 10 -7.62 7.74 6.32
CA SER A 10 -7.52 9.18 6.07
C SER A 10 -6.37 9.81 6.86
N GLU A 11 -6.11 9.31 8.07
CA GLU A 11 -4.95 9.69 8.89
C GLU A 11 -3.63 9.24 8.22
N ALA A 12 -3.58 8.02 7.70
CA ALA A 12 -2.44 7.54 6.94
C ALA A 12 -2.23 8.37 5.66
N ALA A 13 -3.30 8.72 4.94
CA ALA A 13 -3.23 9.58 3.77
C ALA A 13 -2.65 10.97 4.11
N LEU A 14 -3.11 11.58 5.19
CA LEU A 14 -2.60 12.88 5.67
C LEU A 14 -1.10 12.82 5.99
N GLU A 15 -0.66 11.78 6.69
CA GLU A 15 0.76 11.61 7.02
C GLU A 15 1.61 11.35 5.76
N LEU A 16 1.11 10.56 4.81
CA LEU A 16 1.76 10.37 3.51
C LEU A 16 1.91 11.70 2.76
N ILE A 17 0.87 12.55 2.73
CA ILE A 17 0.95 13.88 2.12
C ILE A 17 2.04 14.72 2.77
N LYS A 18 2.11 14.74 4.11
CA LYS A 18 3.15 15.44 4.86
C LYS A 18 4.57 14.95 4.54
N ARG A 19 4.70 13.68 4.12
CA ARG A 19 5.96 13.05 3.69
C ARG A 19 6.28 13.29 2.20
N GLY A 20 5.48 14.09 1.49
CA GLY A 20 5.71 14.48 0.10
C GLY A 20 4.93 13.66 -0.93
N HIS A 21 4.03 12.78 -0.50
CA HIS A 21 3.14 12.06 -1.40
C HIS A 21 1.95 12.93 -1.84
N ARG A 22 1.18 12.43 -2.81
CA ARG A 22 0.09 13.18 -3.45
C ARG A 22 -1.25 12.50 -3.21
N LEU A 23 -2.24 13.28 -2.80
CA LEU A 23 -3.63 12.84 -2.72
C LEU A 23 -4.27 12.86 -4.10
N VAL A 24 -4.94 11.78 -4.47
CA VAL A 24 -5.86 11.75 -5.61
C VAL A 24 -7.29 11.94 -5.11
N SER A 25 -7.75 11.07 -4.22
CA SER A 25 -9.08 11.10 -3.61
C SER A 25 -9.05 10.55 -2.19
N ASP A 26 -10.05 10.92 -1.39
CA ASP A 26 -10.37 10.36 -0.07
C ASP A 26 -11.84 9.91 -0.05
N ASP A 27 -12.13 8.89 0.77
CA ASP A 27 -13.42 8.20 0.90
C ASP A 27 -13.93 7.49 -0.39
N VAL A 28 -14.32 8.26 -1.40
CA VAL A 28 -14.86 7.75 -2.68
C VAL A 28 -13.81 7.87 -3.79
N VAL A 29 -13.56 6.77 -4.51
CA VAL A 29 -12.66 6.74 -5.66
C VAL A 29 -13.44 6.28 -6.89
N GLU A 30 -13.42 7.09 -7.94
CA GLU A 30 -13.94 6.69 -9.24
C GLU A 30 -12.85 5.94 -10.00
N ILE A 31 -13.14 4.68 -10.37
CA ILE A 31 -12.20 3.82 -11.09
C ILE A 31 -12.66 3.67 -12.53
N ARG A 32 -11.74 3.90 -13.48
CA ARG A 32 -11.96 3.71 -14.91
C ARG A 32 -10.98 2.70 -15.47
N LYS A 33 -11.49 1.73 -16.23
CA LYS A 33 -10.69 0.83 -17.05
C LYS A 33 -10.29 1.55 -18.34
N VAL A 34 -8.99 1.70 -18.59
CA VAL A 34 -8.46 2.33 -19.81
C VAL A 34 -7.83 1.30 -20.76
N SER A 35 -7.47 0.13 -20.25
CA SER A 35 -7.03 -1.04 -21.02
C SER A 35 -7.29 -2.33 -20.22
N GLU A 36 -7.01 -3.50 -20.78
CA GLU A 36 -7.08 -4.79 -20.07
C GLU A 36 -6.11 -4.90 -18.88
N GLU A 37 -5.08 -4.04 -18.82
CA GLU A 37 -4.06 -4.08 -17.78
C GLU A 37 -4.03 -2.81 -16.90
N THR A 38 -4.67 -1.72 -17.34
CA THR A 38 -4.54 -0.41 -16.68
C THR A 38 -5.88 0.09 -16.16
N LEU A 39 -5.87 0.42 -14.86
CA LEU A 39 -6.94 1.13 -14.18
C LEU A 39 -6.45 2.52 -13.78
N VAL A 40 -7.33 3.52 -13.90
CA VAL A 40 -7.07 4.89 -13.45
C VAL A 40 -8.08 5.28 -12.39
N GLY A 41 -7.59 5.80 -11.27
CA GLY A 41 -8.40 6.34 -10.18
C GLY A 41 -8.49 7.86 -10.23
N THR A 42 -9.66 8.41 -9.94
CA THR A 42 -9.95 9.85 -9.83
C THR A 42 -10.84 10.16 -8.62
N ALA A 43 -10.84 11.41 -8.19
CA ALA A 43 -11.81 11.91 -7.22
C ALA A 43 -13.07 12.43 -7.93
N PRO A 44 -14.27 12.23 -7.34
CA PRO A 44 -15.45 13.02 -7.70
C PRO A 44 -15.19 14.52 -7.53
N ASP A 45 -15.76 15.36 -8.40
CA ASP A 45 -15.55 16.82 -8.36
C ASP A 45 -15.94 17.45 -7.01
N ILE A 46 -16.96 16.90 -6.34
CA ILE A 46 -17.49 17.42 -5.07
C ILE A 46 -16.56 17.17 -3.88
N THR A 47 -15.81 16.07 -3.86
CA THR A 47 -14.89 15.70 -2.75
C THR A 47 -13.43 15.94 -3.10
N LYS A 48 -13.14 16.42 -4.31
CA LYS A 48 -11.79 16.65 -4.81
C LYS A 48 -10.98 17.54 -3.87
N HIS A 49 -9.77 17.09 -3.52
CA HIS A 49 -8.81 17.75 -2.62
C HIS A 49 -9.21 17.82 -1.14
N PHE A 50 -10.37 17.31 -0.75
CA PHE A 50 -10.81 17.30 0.63
C PHE A 50 -10.50 15.95 1.30
N ILE A 51 -10.23 15.99 2.61
CA ILE A 51 -10.16 14.81 3.49
C ILE A 51 -11.08 15.05 4.69
N GLU A 52 -11.82 14.03 5.12
CA GLU A 52 -12.55 14.04 6.40
C GLU A 52 -11.66 13.47 7.50
N LEU A 53 -11.50 14.22 8.59
CA LEU A 53 -10.79 13.77 9.78
C LEU A 53 -11.71 13.80 10.98
N ARG A 54 -11.97 12.63 11.56
CA ARG A 54 -12.85 12.51 12.72
C ARG A 54 -12.34 13.34 13.89
N GLY A 55 -13.23 14.11 14.49
CA GLY A 55 -12.92 15.01 15.61
C GLY A 55 -12.29 16.35 15.20
N ILE A 56 -11.93 16.54 13.92
CA ILE A 56 -11.41 17.80 13.38
C ILE A 56 -12.40 18.40 12.37
N GLY A 57 -12.90 17.58 11.45
CA GLY A 57 -13.78 17.99 10.35
C GLY A 57 -13.11 17.84 8.99
N ILE A 58 -13.64 18.54 7.99
CA ILE A 58 -13.14 18.49 6.61
C ILE A 58 -11.97 19.45 6.45
N ILE A 59 -10.91 18.99 5.79
CA ILE A 59 -9.71 19.79 5.48
C ILE A 59 -9.49 19.89 3.97
N ASP A 60 -9.02 21.04 3.50
CA ASP A 60 -8.58 21.24 2.11
C ASP A 60 -7.08 21.00 2.01
N VAL A 61 -6.70 19.87 1.41
CA VAL A 61 -5.30 19.47 1.26
C VAL A 61 -4.54 20.40 0.34
N LYS A 62 -5.16 20.87 -0.75
CA LYS A 62 -4.51 21.74 -1.73
C LYS A 62 -4.17 23.09 -1.11
N THR A 63 -5.07 23.63 -0.29
CA THR A 63 -4.84 24.90 0.41
C THR A 63 -3.80 24.74 1.52
N LEU A 64 -3.82 23.64 2.28
CA LEU A 64 -2.91 23.42 3.41
C LEU A 64 -1.48 23.03 3.01
N PHE A 65 -1.32 22.17 2.00
CA PHE A 65 -0.03 21.58 1.61
C PHE A 65 0.43 22.01 0.20
N GLY A 66 -0.36 22.83 -0.48
CA GLY A 66 -0.04 23.39 -1.79
C GLY A 66 -0.38 22.47 -2.96
N VAL A 67 -0.33 23.00 -4.18
CA VAL A 67 -0.73 22.29 -5.41
C VAL A 67 0.08 21.01 -5.67
N ALA A 68 1.32 20.94 -5.18
CA ALA A 68 2.19 19.77 -5.34
C ALA A 68 1.73 18.55 -4.53
N SER A 69 0.85 18.73 -3.54
CA SER A 69 0.32 17.68 -2.66
C SER A 69 -0.92 16.97 -3.19
N VAL A 70 -1.47 17.43 -4.32
CA VAL A 70 -2.67 16.85 -4.93
C VAL A 70 -2.41 16.46 -6.38
N ARG A 71 -3.21 15.53 -6.89
CA ARG A 71 -3.16 15.07 -8.27
C ARG A 71 -4.57 14.69 -8.74
N ASP A 72 -4.89 14.98 -10.00
CA ASP A 72 -6.24 14.73 -10.52
C ASP A 72 -6.51 13.25 -10.78
N THR A 73 -5.51 12.54 -11.32
CA THR A 73 -5.63 11.13 -11.72
C THR A 73 -4.34 10.36 -11.45
N GLN A 74 -4.44 9.06 -11.24
CA GLN A 74 -3.29 8.17 -11.11
C GLN A 74 -3.64 6.72 -11.47
N ASN A 75 -2.69 5.99 -12.05
CA ASN A 75 -2.83 4.55 -12.27
C ASN A 75 -2.93 3.80 -10.94
N ILE A 76 -3.73 2.73 -10.90
CA ILE A 76 -3.88 1.88 -9.71
C ILE A 76 -3.05 0.61 -9.94
N ASP A 77 -1.78 0.66 -9.50
CA ASP A 77 -0.82 -0.44 -9.68
C ASP A 77 -0.78 -1.37 -8.45
N LEU A 78 -1.09 -0.84 -7.27
CA LEU A 78 -1.08 -1.57 -5.99
C LEU A 78 -2.30 -1.23 -5.14
N VAL A 79 -2.89 -2.26 -4.55
CA VAL A 79 -3.95 -2.14 -3.53
C VAL A 79 -3.38 -2.54 -2.19
N ILE A 80 -3.43 -1.63 -1.22
CA ILE A 80 -3.11 -1.94 0.17
C ILE A 80 -4.43 -2.04 0.92
N GLN A 81 -4.77 -3.25 1.37
CA GLN A 81 -5.94 -3.53 2.19
C GLN A 81 -5.54 -3.62 3.66
N LEU A 82 -5.96 -2.62 4.43
CA LEU A 82 -5.81 -2.63 5.87
C LEU A 82 -6.89 -3.51 6.49
N GLU A 83 -6.49 -4.39 7.41
CA GLU A 83 -7.42 -5.21 8.19
C GLU A 83 -7.04 -5.23 9.67
N GLU A 84 -8.02 -5.44 10.54
CA GLU A 84 -7.73 -5.64 11.96
C GLU A 84 -6.91 -6.91 12.15
N TRP A 85 -5.91 -6.84 13.04
CA TRP A 85 -5.12 -8.02 13.33
C TRP A 85 -6.00 -9.09 13.99
N ASP A 86 -6.01 -10.25 13.34
CA ASP A 86 -6.64 -11.47 13.82
C ASP A 86 -5.57 -12.47 14.27
N LYS A 87 -5.76 -13.07 15.45
CA LYS A 87 -4.85 -14.09 16.00
C LYS A 87 -4.95 -15.43 15.28
N ASP A 88 -6.11 -15.69 14.68
CA ASP A 88 -6.45 -16.97 14.07
C ASP A 88 -6.14 -16.96 12.56
N LYS A 89 -5.74 -15.80 11.99
CA LYS A 89 -5.23 -15.68 10.63
C LYS A 89 -3.71 -15.77 10.58
N GLU A 90 -3.20 -16.54 9.61
CA GLU A 90 -1.79 -16.47 9.22
C GLU A 90 -1.58 -15.32 8.25
N TYR A 91 -0.54 -14.53 8.52
CA TYR A 91 -0.10 -13.44 7.65
C TYR A 91 1.23 -13.82 7.04
N ASP A 92 1.37 -13.58 5.74
CA ASP A 92 2.65 -13.78 5.05
C ASP A 92 3.74 -12.91 5.70
N ARG A 93 4.83 -13.57 6.10
CA ARG A 93 5.99 -12.93 6.73
C ARG A 93 7.14 -12.71 5.76
N LEU A 94 7.14 -13.43 4.63
CA LEU A 94 8.23 -13.42 3.66
C LEU A 94 7.86 -12.60 2.43
N GLY A 95 6.59 -12.55 2.04
CA GLY A 95 6.16 -11.80 0.85
C GLY A 95 6.57 -12.50 -0.45
N LEU A 96 6.60 -13.84 -0.45
CA LEU A 96 7.04 -14.66 -1.58
C LEU A 96 5.95 -14.81 -2.63
N GLU A 97 4.70 -14.92 -2.20
CA GLU A 97 3.54 -15.02 -3.08
C GLU A 97 2.92 -13.64 -3.30
N GLU A 98 2.36 -13.42 -4.49
CA GLU A 98 1.59 -12.23 -4.78
C GLU A 98 0.10 -12.54 -4.71
N GLU A 99 -0.60 -11.80 -3.84
CA GLU A 99 -2.04 -11.76 -3.84
C GLU A 99 -2.55 -10.72 -4.84
N TYR A 100 -3.75 -10.97 -5.37
CA TYR A 100 -4.41 -10.06 -6.31
C TYR A 100 -5.84 -9.78 -5.86
N THR A 101 -6.32 -8.59 -6.22
CA THR A 101 -7.73 -8.23 -6.19
C THR A 101 -8.18 -7.82 -7.58
N GLU A 102 -9.47 -7.89 -7.87
CA GLU A 102 -9.99 -7.60 -9.20
C GLU A 102 -10.90 -6.37 -9.18
N TYR A 103 -10.67 -5.45 -10.11
CA TYR A 103 -11.55 -4.32 -10.38
C TYR A 103 -11.80 -4.23 -11.88
N LEU A 104 -13.08 -4.21 -12.29
CA LEU A 104 -13.49 -4.09 -13.69
C LEU A 104 -12.85 -5.16 -14.62
N GLY A 105 -12.56 -6.35 -14.09
CA GLY A 105 -11.89 -7.43 -14.83
C GLY A 105 -10.36 -7.34 -14.86
N ASN A 106 -9.75 -6.30 -14.28
CA ASN A 106 -8.29 -6.17 -14.20
C ASN A 106 -7.81 -6.64 -12.82
N ARG A 107 -6.80 -7.52 -12.82
CA ARG A 107 -6.15 -8.00 -11.59
C ARG A 107 -5.06 -7.03 -11.16
N VAL A 108 -5.13 -6.57 -9.92
CA VAL A 108 -4.19 -5.64 -9.30
C VAL A 108 -3.54 -6.33 -8.11
N VAL A 109 -2.22 -6.17 -7.94
CA VAL A 109 -1.51 -6.71 -6.77
C VAL A 109 -2.14 -6.14 -5.50
N CYS A 110 -2.42 -7.01 -4.55
CA CYS A 110 -3.04 -6.66 -3.28
C CYS A 110 -2.10 -7.04 -2.12
N HIS A 111 -1.90 -6.13 -1.17
CA HIS A 111 -1.20 -6.38 0.07
C HIS A 111 -2.16 -6.21 1.23
N ARG A 112 -2.45 -7.32 1.92
CA ARG A 112 -3.26 -7.33 3.14
C ARG A 112 -2.35 -7.07 4.33
N ILE A 113 -2.60 -5.96 5.03
CA ILE A 113 -1.73 -5.50 6.10
C ILE A 113 -2.51 -5.49 7.41
N PRO A 114 -2.15 -6.36 8.38
CA PRO A 114 -2.78 -6.36 9.68
C PRO A 114 -2.36 -5.14 10.50
N ILE A 115 -3.35 -4.46 11.06
CA ILE A 115 -3.17 -3.26 11.86
C ILE A 115 -3.39 -3.58 13.34
N ARG A 116 -2.50 -3.01 14.15
CA ARG A 116 -2.57 -2.98 15.62
C ARG A 116 -2.26 -1.57 16.10
N PRO A 117 -2.80 -1.14 17.25
CA PRO A 117 -2.40 0.11 17.89
C PRO A 117 -0.88 0.23 18.01
N GLY A 118 -0.34 1.42 17.74
CA GLY A 118 1.09 1.71 17.78
C GLY A 118 1.86 1.46 16.47
N ARG A 119 1.22 0.93 15.42
CA ARG A 119 1.82 0.88 14.08
C ARG A 119 1.65 2.19 13.33
N ASN A 120 2.71 2.65 12.66
CA ASN A 120 2.64 3.78 11.74
C ASN A 120 2.21 3.29 10.35
N LEU A 121 0.96 3.57 9.98
CA LEU A 121 0.35 3.12 8.72
C LEU A 121 1.01 3.73 7.49
N ALA A 122 1.36 5.02 7.54
CA ALA A 122 1.97 5.72 6.42
C ALA A 122 3.33 5.10 6.04
N ILE A 123 4.18 4.80 7.03
CA ILE A 123 5.47 4.15 6.80
C ILE A 123 5.27 2.76 6.17
N ILE A 124 4.31 1.99 6.68
CA ILE A 124 4.05 0.65 6.15
C ILE A 124 3.54 0.72 4.70
N CYS A 125 2.64 1.68 4.39
CA CYS A 125 2.14 1.87 3.04
C CYS A 125 3.23 2.31 2.06
N GLU A 126 4.12 3.21 2.49
CA GLU A 126 5.27 3.65 1.71
C GLU A 126 6.24 2.50 1.43
N ALA A 127 6.57 1.69 2.45
CA ALA A 127 7.42 0.52 2.29
C ALA A 127 6.80 -0.51 1.32
N ALA A 128 5.49 -0.76 1.42
CA ALA A 128 4.76 -1.63 0.51
C ALA A 128 4.84 -1.13 -0.95
N ALA A 129 4.60 0.16 -1.18
CA ALA A 129 4.68 0.76 -2.51
C ALA A 129 6.11 0.69 -3.10
N ILE A 130 7.13 0.95 -2.28
CA ILE A 130 8.54 0.86 -2.71
C ILE A 130 8.91 -0.60 -3.03
N ASN A 131 8.51 -1.55 -2.17
CA ASN A 131 8.78 -2.98 -2.36
C ASN A 131 8.11 -3.52 -3.62
N HIS A 132 6.86 -3.14 -3.88
CA HIS A 132 6.16 -3.50 -5.10
C HIS A 132 6.92 -2.99 -6.34
N ARG A 133 7.32 -1.72 -6.34
CA ARG A 133 8.14 -1.15 -7.43
C ARG A 133 9.48 -1.88 -7.60
N GLN A 134 10.13 -2.31 -6.51
CA GLN A 134 11.37 -3.09 -6.61
C GLN A 134 11.15 -4.45 -7.28
N LYS A 135 10.05 -5.13 -6.95
CA LYS A 135 9.68 -6.40 -7.59
C LYS A 135 9.45 -6.22 -9.10
N GLU A 136 8.74 -5.16 -9.51
CA GLU A 136 8.56 -4.82 -10.92
C GLU A 136 9.89 -4.54 -11.64
N MET A 137 10.87 -3.98 -10.92
CA MET A 137 12.23 -3.76 -11.41
C MET A 137 13.11 -5.03 -11.39
N GLY A 138 12.55 -6.18 -11.00
CA GLY A 138 13.23 -7.48 -10.98
C GLY A 138 13.98 -7.80 -9.69
N TYR A 139 13.84 -7.00 -8.63
CA TYR A 139 14.47 -7.26 -7.33
C TYR A 139 13.46 -7.76 -6.30
N ASN A 140 13.64 -8.98 -5.82
CA ASN A 140 12.84 -9.57 -4.75
C ASN A 140 13.69 -9.80 -3.50
N ALA A 141 13.51 -8.94 -2.50
CA ALA A 141 14.24 -9.00 -1.22
C ALA A 141 14.01 -10.30 -0.44
N ALA A 142 12.81 -10.90 -0.55
CA ALA A 142 12.47 -12.14 0.11
C ALA A 142 13.26 -13.32 -0.48
N GLN A 143 13.32 -13.38 -1.82
CA GLN A 143 14.11 -14.39 -2.52
C GLN A 143 15.61 -14.24 -2.22
N GLU A 144 16.12 -13.01 -2.18
CA GLU A 144 17.50 -12.74 -1.84
C GLU A 144 17.85 -13.20 -0.41
N LEU A 145 16.96 -12.90 0.56
CA LEU A 145 17.14 -13.37 1.93
C LEU A 145 17.08 -14.91 2.02
N TYR A 146 16.13 -15.53 1.34
CA TYR A 146 16.01 -16.99 1.26
C TYR A 146 17.30 -17.61 0.74
N ASN A 147 17.83 -17.10 -0.37
CA ASN A 147 19.08 -17.58 -0.96
C ASN A 147 20.27 -17.46 0.01
N ARG A 148 20.34 -16.37 0.80
CA ARG A 148 21.40 -16.18 1.81
C ARG A 148 21.29 -17.17 2.96
N VAL A 149 20.07 -17.43 3.44
CA VAL A 149 19.84 -18.40 4.52
C VAL A 149 20.22 -19.81 4.06
N GLN A 150 19.83 -20.21 2.84
CA GLN A 150 20.19 -21.53 2.29
C GLN A 150 21.71 -21.71 2.18
N LYS A 151 22.43 -20.69 1.68
CA LYS A 151 23.90 -20.73 1.62
C LYS A 151 24.54 -20.87 3.00
N ALA A 152 24.03 -20.14 4.00
CA ALA A 152 24.57 -20.21 5.36
C ALA A 152 24.33 -21.58 6.03
N LEU A 153 23.24 -22.27 5.69
CA LEU A 153 22.97 -23.62 6.18
C LEU A 153 23.83 -24.67 5.50
N ALA A 154 24.04 -24.57 4.19
CA ALA A 154 24.90 -25.50 3.44
C ALA A 154 26.36 -25.46 3.94
N ASN A 155 26.91 -24.25 4.12
CA ASN A 155 28.29 -24.09 4.61
C ASN A 155 28.50 -24.67 6.02
N LYS A 156 27.47 -24.65 6.88
CA LYS A 156 27.55 -25.24 8.22
C LYS A 156 27.59 -26.76 8.21
N HIS A 157 26.93 -27.42 7.25
CA HIS A 157 27.02 -28.88 7.12
C HIS A 157 28.39 -29.32 6.62
N GLU A 158 29.02 -28.57 5.71
CA GLU A 158 30.38 -28.85 5.26
C GLU A 158 31.41 -28.71 6.41
N GLU A 159 31.26 -27.72 7.30
CA GLU A 159 32.13 -27.56 8.49
C GLU A 159 31.91 -28.62 9.59
N GLU A 160 30.79 -29.34 9.60
CA GLU A 160 30.50 -30.42 10.57
C GLU A 160 30.91 -31.81 10.06
N GLU A 161 31.15 -31.97 8.75
CA GLU A 161 31.62 -33.21 8.12
C GLU A 161 33.16 -33.30 7.98
N ASP A 162 33.88 -32.20 8.18
CA ASP A 162 35.35 -32.09 8.25
C ASP A 162 35.91 -32.19 9.68
#